data_AF-A0A4Y2UGB9-F1
#
_entry.id   AF-A0A4Y2UGB9-F1
#
_cell.length_a   1.000
_cell.length_b   1.000
_cell.length_c   1.000
_cell.angle_alpha   90.00
_cell.angle_beta   90.00
_cell.angle_gamma   90.00
#
_symmetry.space_group_name_H-M   'P 1'
#
loop_
_entity.id
_entity.type
_entity.pdbx_description
1 polymer ?
#
loop_
_entity_poly.entity_id
_entity_poly.type
_entity_poly.pdbx_seq_one_letter_code
_entity_poly.pdbx_strand_id
1 'polypeptide(L)'
;MKQFVKAFPKEGECFKFLCDQFPGLFEAKLKAGVFVGTDIRKIMKDENFETKMETNERRAWESFKLVITSFLGNKKDPKYKSIVEEMIKNFKILGCSKSSEVHFLDSHLDYFPENLGAVSEEQGERFHRDIKEMERRYQGKCFTEI
;
A
#
# COMPACT_ATOMS: atom_id res chain seq x y z
N MET A 1 -1.55 -0.84 -1.31
CA MET A 1 -2.35 -2.05 -1.05
C MET A 1 -2.54 -2.95 -2.28
N LYS A 2 -2.92 -2.39 -3.44
CA LYS A 2 -3.18 -3.15 -4.67
C LYS A 2 -2.06 -4.14 -5.06
N GLN A 3 -0.81 -3.67 -5.13
CA GLN A 3 0.32 -4.52 -5.53
C GLN A 3 0.67 -5.58 -4.49
N PHE A 4 0.50 -5.24 -3.21
CA PHE A 4 0.71 -6.14 -2.09
C PHE A 4 -0.23 -7.36 -2.16
N VAL A 5 -1.54 -7.13 -2.36
CA VAL A 5 -2.51 -8.23 -2.52
C VAL A 5 -2.33 -9.02 -3.82
N LYS A 6 -1.84 -8.36 -4.89
CA LYS A 6 -1.50 -9.05 -6.13
C LYS A 6 -0.35 -10.03 -5.96
N ALA A 7 0.64 -9.69 -5.13
CA ALA A 7 1.82 -10.51 -4.85
C ALA A 7 1.51 -11.74 -3.99
N PHE A 8 0.38 -11.79 -3.29
CA PHE A 8 -0.01 -12.96 -2.53
C PHE A 8 -0.30 -14.19 -3.42
N PRO A 9 0.17 -15.39 -3.00
CA PRO A 9 -0.27 -16.65 -3.58
C PRO A 9 -1.80 -16.76 -3.51
N LYS A 10 -2.45 -17.14 -4.61
CA LYS A 10 -3.93 -17.18 -4.66
C LYS A 10 -4.52 -18.30 -3.81
N GLU A 11 -3.72 -19.33 -3.58
CA GLU A 11 -4.03 -20.48 -2.75
C GLU A 11 -3.58 -20.29 -1.29
N GLY A 12 -2.85 -19.21 -0.99
CA GLY A 12 -2.30 -18.90 0.33
C GLY A 12 -3.37 -18.56 1.37
N GLU A 13 -3.08 -18.85 2.64
CA GLU A 13 -4.02 -18.60 3.75
C GLU A 13 -4.40 -17.12 3.87
N CYS A 14 -3.44 -16.22 3.66
CA CYS A 14 -3.64 -14.78 3.69
C CYS A 14 -4.66 -14.31 2.65
N PHE A 15 -4.57 -14.82 1.40
CA PHE A 15 -5.51 -14.47 0.34
C PHE A 15 -6.91 -15.05 0.61
N LYS A 16 -7.00 -16.29 1.08
CA LYS A 16 -8.28 -16.92 1.48
C LYS A 16 -8.95 -16.15 2.60
N PHE A 17 -8.19 -15.73 3.62
CA PHE A 17 -8.71 -14.91 4.71
C PHE A 17 -9.31 -13.58 4.21
N LEU A 18 -8.66 -12.93 3.24
CA LEU A 18 -9.23 -11.72 2.61
C LEU A 18 -10.54 -11.99 1.87
N CYS A 19 -10.67 -13.13 1.19
CA CYS A 19 -11.94 -13.52 0.58
C CYS A 19 -13.05 -13.70 1.62
N ASP A 20 -12.74 -14.35 2.75
CA ASP A 20 -13.71 -14.59 3.83
C ASP A 20 -14.11 -13.31 4.58
N GLN A 21 -13.18 -12.37 4.76
CA GLN A 21 -13.44 -11.08 5.42
C GLN A 21 -14.29 -10.12 4.60
N PHE A 22 -14.30 -10.30 3.28
CA PHE A 22 -15.00 -9.45 2.34
C PHE A 22 -15.87 -10.28 1.38
N PRO A 23 -16.89 -11.01 1.87
CA PRO A 23 -17.72 -11.89 1.04
C PRO A 23 -18.55 -11.12 -0.01
N GLY A 24 -18.72 -9.80 0.18
CA GLY A 24 -19.37 -8.90 -0.78
C GLY A 24 -18.44 -8.30 -1.85
N LEU A 25 -17.12 -8.46 -1.72
CA LEU A 25 -16.16 -8.12 -2.76
C LEU A 25 -16.00 -9.33 -3.68
N PHE A 26 -16.31 -9.17 -4.97
CA PHE A 26 -16.05 -10.22 -5.95
C PHE A 26 -14.56 -10.61 -5.93
N GLU A 27 -14.27 -11.91 -6.04
CA GLU A 27 -12.91 -12.45 -6.12
C GLU A 27 -12.05 -11.70 -7.16
N ALA A 28 -12.66 -11.30 -8.29
CA ALA A 28 -12.03 -10.47 -9.31
C ALA A 28 -11.56 -9.10 -8.80
N LYS A 29 -12.32 -8.45 -7.90
CA LYS A 29 -11.94 -7.17 -7.28
C LYS A 29 -10.81 -7.35 -6.25
N LEU A 30 -10.84 -8.44 -5.48
CA LEU A 30 -9.76 -8.80 -4.57
C LEU A 30 -8.46 -9.12 -5.33
N LYS A 31 -8.52 -9.93 -6.40
CA LYS A 31 -7.40 -10.20 -7.31
C LYS A 31 -6.88 -8.93 -8.00
N ALA A 32 -7.79 -8.01 -8.34
CA ALA A 32 -7.42 -6.72 -8.89
C ALA A 32 -6.80 -5.77 -7.84
N GLY A 33 -6.90 -6.10 -6.55
CA GLY A 33 -6.38 -5.32 -5.44
C GLY A 33 -7.15 -4.01 -5.23
N VAL A 34 -8.45 -4.01 -5.52
CA VAL A 34 -9.32 -2.83 -5.40
C VAL A 34 -9.85 -2.76 -3.97
N PHE A 35 -9.24 -1.91 -3.16
CA PHE A 35 -9.63 -1.64 -1.78
C PHE A 35 -9.88 -0.15 -1.60
N VAL A 36 -10.91 0.22 -0.84
CA VAL A 36 -11.13 1.61 -0.41
C VAL A 36 -10.48 1.84 0.97
N GLY A 37 -10.36 3.10 1.38
CA GLY A 37 -9.70 3.47 2.64
C GLY A 37 -10.30 2.78 3.87
N THR A 38 -11.63 2.59 3.91
CA THR A 38 -12.32 1.83 4.95
C THR A 38 -11.90 0.36 5.01
N ASP A 39 -11.73 -0.30 3.86
CA ASP A 39 -11.31 -1.71 3.80
C ASP A 39 -9.87 -1.87 4.32
N ILE A 40 -8.97 -0.98 3.90
CA ILE A 40 -7.57 -0.98 4.34
C ILE A 40 -7.50 -0.80 5.85
N ARG A 41 -8.27 0.14 6.41
CA ARG A 41 -8.34 0.36 7.87
C ARG A 41 -8.90 -0.84 8.63
N LYS A 42 -9.87 -1.57 8.05
CA LYS A 42 -10.40 -2.80 8.65
C LYS A 42 -9.31 -3.87 8.71
N ILE A 43 -8.60 -4.10 7.61
CA ILE A 43 -7.51 -5.09 7.52
C ILE A 43 -6.35 -4.72 8.45
N MET A 44 -5.98 -3.45 8.55
CA MET A 44 -4.91 -2.98 9.45
C MET A 44 -5.18 -3.18 10.94
N LYS A 45 -6.45 -3.29 11.34
CA LYS A 45 -6.86 -3.52 12.73
C LYS A 45 -7.10 -4.99 13.06
N ASP A 46 -7.11 -5.85 12.06
CA ASP A 46 -7.38 -7.28 12.24
C ASP A 46 -6.10 -8.03 12.56
N GLU A 47 -5.87 -8.29 13.84
CA GLU A 47 -4.68 -9.03 14.30
C GLU A 47 -4.65 -10.47 13.77
N ASN A 48 -5.81 -11.08 13.46
CA ASN A 48 -5.85 -12.42 12.90
C ASN A 48 -5.28 -12.45 11.49
N PHE A 49 -5.37 -11.34 10.75
CA PHE A 49 -4.82 -11.27 9.39
C PHE A 49 -3.32 -11.55 9.36
N GLU A 50 -2.58 -11.02 10.34
CA GLU A 50 -1.13 -11.21 10.45
C GLU A 50 -0.74 -12.66 10.76
N THR A 51 -1.59 -13.36 11.50
CA THR A 51 -1.39 -14.79 11.80
C THR A 51 -1.47 -15.67 10.56
N LYS A 52 -2.13 -15.19 9.49
CA LYS A 52 -2.30 -15.91 8.20
C LYS A 52 -1.20 -15.63 7.19
N MET A 53 -0.28 -14.73 7.51
CA MET A 53 0.83 -14.36 6.63
C MET A 53 2.05 -15.25 6.82
N GLU A 54 2.68 -15.63 5.72
CA GLU A 54 4.02 -16.18 5.71
C GLU A 54 5.08 -15.13 6.09
N THR A 55 6.31 -15.56 6.38
CA THR A 55 7.39 -14.69 6.88
C THR A 55 7.64 -13.45 6.01
N ASN A 56 7.71 -13.61 4.69
CA ASN A 56 7.97 -12.51 3.76
C ASN A 56 6.75 -11.59 3.61
N GLU A 57 5.54 -12.17 3.59
CA GLU A 57 4.28 -11.42 3.55
C GLU A 57 4.14 -10.55 4.79
N ARG A 58 4.41 -11.13 5.97
CA ARG A 58 4.35 -10.45 7.26
C ARG A 58 5.35 -9.32 7.33
N ARG A 59 6.61 -9.56 6.94
CA ARG A 59 7.64 -8.51 6.93
C ARG A 59 7.25 -7.34 6.04
N ALA A 60 6.74 -7.61 4.84
CA ALA A 60 6.25 -6.58 3.94
C ALA A 60 5.02 -5.85 4.52
N TRP A 61 4.09 -6.56 5.15
CA TRP A 61 2.93 -5.98 5.82
C TRP A 61 3.29 -5.07 6.99
N GLU A 62 4.20 -5.50 7.85
CA GLU A 62 4.66 -4.73 8.99
C GLU A 62 5.34 -3.44 8.55
N SER A 63 6.22 -3.49 7.53
CA SER A 63 6.79 -2.27 6.95
C SER A 63 5.75 -1.36 6.31
N PHE A 64 4.72 -1.94 5.67
CA PHE A 64 3.61 -1.15 5.12
C PHE A 64 2.83 -0.46 6.24
N LYS A 65 2.44 -1.17 7.30
CA LYS A 65 1.79 -0.59 8.49
C LYS A 65 2.63 0.54 9.08
N LEU A 66 3.94 0.33 9.18
CA LEU A 66 4.86 1.32 9.70
C LEU A 66 4.88 2.59 8.84
N VAL A 67 4.91 2.48 7.51
CA VAL A 67 4.79 3.65 6.61
C VAL A 67 3.46 4.38 6.82
N ILE A 68 2.34 3.66 6.95
CA ILE A 68 1.04 4.29 7.19
C ILE A 68 1.04 5.07 8.51
N THR A 69 1.60 4.51 9.58
CA THR A 69 1.56 5.15 10.91
C THR A 69 2.62 6.24 11.09
N SER A 70 3.80 6.06 10.53
CA SER A 70 4.97 6.94 10.72
C SER A 70 5.11 8.02 9.66
N PHE A 71 4.58 7.81 8.45
CA PHE A 71 4.68 8.80 7.37
C PHE A 71 3.32 9.40 7.05
N LEU A 72 2.30 8.57 6.82
CA LEU A 72 0.93 9.02 6.51
C LEU A 72 0.10 9.34 7.77
N GLY A 73 0.67 9.20 8.96
CA GLY A 73 0.04 9.50 10.23
C GLY A 73 0.04 10.99 10.60
N ASN A 74 -0.48 11.29 11.79
CA ASN A 74 -0.59 12.67 12.31
C ASN A 74 0.78 13.36 12.53
N LYS A 75 1.83 12.56 12.65
CA LYS A 75 3.20 13.04 12.85
C LYS A 75 4.10 12.27 11.90
N LYS A 76 4.80 13.01 11.04
CA LYS A 76 5.83 12.46 10.18
C LYS A 76 7.08 12.16 11.00
N ASP A 77 7.47 10.89 11.04
CA ASP A 77 8.67 10.43 11.72
C ASP A 77 9.91 11.02 11.01
N PRO A 78 10.91 11.57 11.72
CA PRO A 78 12.13 12.09 11.09
C PRO A 78 12.87 11.08 10.21
N LYS A 79 12.68 9.78 10.45
CA LYS A 79 13.27 8.66 9.71
C LYS A 79 12.34 8.09 8.64
N TYR A 80 11.29 8.82 8.24
CA TYR A 80 10.34 8.36 7.22
C TYR A 80 11.01 7.89 5.92
N LYS A 81 12.13 8.51 5.52
CA LYS A 81 12.90 8.08 4.33
C LYS A 81 13.38 6.64 4.45
N SER A 82 14.07 6.30 5.54
CA SER A 82 14.54 4.92 5.75
C SER A 82 13.39 3.93 5.90
N ILE A 83 12.28 4.34 6.52
CA ILE A 83 11.09 3.49 6.69
C ILE A 83 10.47 3.16 5.32
N VAL A 84 10.36 4.14 4.43
CA VAL A 84 9.83 3.93 3.08
C VAL A 84 10.79 3.09 2.24
N GLU A 85 12.10 3.35 2.30
CA GLU A 85 13.11 2.54 1.63
C GLU A 85 13.08 1.06 2.06
N GLU A 86 12.90 0.81 3.36
CA GLU A 86 12.76 -0.54 3.90
C GLU A 86 11.49 -1.23 3.40
N MET A 87 10.35 -0.54 3.37
CA MET A 87 9.11 -1.06 2.80
C MET A 87 9.31 -1.43 1.32
N ILE A 88 9.97 -0.58 0.52
CA ILE A 88 10.23 -0.85 -0.90
C ILE A 88 11.10 -2.11 -1.05
N LYS A 89 12.12 -2.30 -0.21
CA LYS A 89 12.97 -3.51 -0.22
C LYS A 89 12.15 -4.75 0.09
N ASN A 90 11.32 -4.72 1.14
CA ASN A 90 10.47 -5.86 1.52
C ASN A 90 9.42 -6.18 0.45
N PHE A 91 8.89 -5.17 -0.23
CA PHE A 91 7.97 -5.36 -1.35
C PHE A 91 8.66 -6.01 -2.55
N LYS A 92 9.91 -5.63 -2.86
CA LYS A 92 10.71 -6.30 -3.90
C LYS A 92 10.97 -7.77 -3.56
N ILE A 93 11.31 -8.08 -2.30
CA ILE A 93 11.51 -9.47 -1.84
C ILE A 93 10.22 -10.29 -1.98
N LEU A 94 9.07 -9.68 -1.68
CA LEU A 94 7.76 -10.32 -1.86
C LEU A 94 7.37 -10.50 -3.35
N GLY A 95 8.11 -9.91 -4.29
CA GLY A 95 7.77 -9.93 -5.72
C GLY A 95 6.68 -8.93 -6.10
N CYS A 96 6.43 -7.90 -5.29
CA CYS A 96 5.53 -6.81 -5.66
C CYS A 96 6.13 -6.01 -6.82
N SER A 97 5.39 -5.93 -7.93
CA SER A 97 5.75 -4.98 -9.00
C SER A 97 5.73 -3.54 -8.48
N LYS A 98 6.73 -2.74 -8.86
CA LYS A 98 6.84 -1.34 -8.43
C LYS A 98 5.73 -0.55 -9.14
N SER A 99 4.63 -0.26 -8.46
CA SER A 99 3.58 0.61 -9.03
C SER A 99 4.08 2.03 -9.18
N SER A 100 3.41 2.80 -10.03
CA SER A 100 3.51 4.26 -10.10
C SER A 100 3.40 4.93 -8.72
N GLU A 101 2.50 4.44 -7.84
CA GLU A 101 2.39 4.91 -6.45
C GLU A 101 3.67 4.67 -5.63
N VAL A 102 4.30 3.49 -5.77
CA VAL A 102 5.55 3.15 -5.05
C VAL A 102 6.73 3.93 -5.64
N HIS A 103 6.78 4.10 -6.95
CA HIS A 103 7.76 4.96 -7.61
C HIS A 103 7.62 6.42 -7.20
N PHE A 104 6.38 6.92 -7.08
CA PHE A 104 6.10 8.27 -6.65
C PHE A 104 6.53 8.49 -5.20
N LEU A 105 6.18 7.54 -4.31
CA LEU A 105 6.66 7.54 -2.93
C LEU A 105 8.18 7.60 -2.90
N ASP A 106 8.88 6.69 -3.58
CA ASP A 106 10.35 6.64 -3.63
C ASP A 106 11.01 7.94 -4.16
N SER A 107 10.41 8.55 -5.19
CA SER A 107 11.03 9.69 -5.90
C SER A 107 10.66 11.05 -5.31
N HIS A 108 9.53 11.15 -4.60
CA HIS A 108 8.92 12.42 -4.20
C HIS A 108 8.54 12.47 -2.70
N LEU A 109 9.27 11.74 -1.86
CA LEU A 109 9.11 11.74 -0.40
C LEU A 109 9.08 13.15 0.25
N ASP A 110 9.85 14.08 -0.31
CA ASP A 110 10.00 15.44 0.22
C ASP A 110 8.85 16.38 -0.19
N TYR A 111 7.99 15.95 -1.12
CA TYR A 111 6.83 16.72 -1.56
C TYR A 111 5.66 16.68 -0.57
N PHE A 112 5.75 15.80 0.43
CA PHE A 112 4.69 15.57 1.40
C PHE A 112 4.79 16.51 2.60
N PRO A 113 3.69 17.20 2.98
CA PRO A 113 3.67 18.03 4.18
C PRO A 113 3.92 17.22 5.46
N GLU A 114 4.32 17.91 6.53
CA GLU A 114 4.74 17.30 7.80
C GLU A 114 3.62 16.61 8.58
N ASN A 115 2.36 16.93 8.27
CA ASN A 115 1.19 16.33 8.91
C ASN A 115 0.23 15.86 7.83
N LEU A 116 0.17 14.54 7.63
CA LEU A 116 -0.71 13.88 6.66
C LEU A 116 -1.91 13.20 7.34
N GLY A 117 -1.86 12.95 8.65
CA GLY A 117 -2.94 12.30 9.38
C GLY A 117 -4.00 13.23 9.94
N ALA A 118 -3.68 14.51 10.21
CA ALA A 118 -4.69 15.50 10.60
C ALA A 118 -5.58 15.96 9.43
N VAL A 119 -5.43 15.29 8.29
CA VAL A 119 -5.86 15.70 6.97
C VAL A 119 -7.05 14.80 6.63
N SER A 120 -8.24 15.39 6.47
CA SER A 120 -9.53 14.68 6.44
C SER A 120 -9.62 13.65 5.29
N GLU A 121 -10.63 12.76 5.33
CA GLU A 121 -10.90 11.77 4.26
C GLU A 121 -10.92 12.40 2.85
N GLU A 122 -11.35 13.66 2.76
CA GLU A 122 -11.43 14.46 1.54
C GLU A 122 -10.06 14.66 0.86
N GLN A 123 -8.98 14.60 1.65
CA GLN A 123 -7.61 14.78 1.20
C GLN A 123 -6.82 13.48 1.03
N GLY A 124 -7.27 12.37 1.63
CA GLY A 124 -6.88 11.03 1.19
C GLY A 124 -7.37 10.76 -0.25
N GLU A 125 -8.58 11.22 -0.57
CA GLU A 125 -9.06 11.28 -1.96
C GLU A 125 -8.30 12.30 -2.81
N ARG A 126 -7.91 13.46 -2.26
CA ARG A 126 -7.05 14.44 -2.96
C ARG A 126 -5.67 13.87 -3.26
N PHE A 127 -5.06 13.09 -2.37
CA PHE A 127 -3.81 12.39 -2.61
C PHE A 127 -3.97 11.35 -3.73
N HIS A 128 -5.06 10.58 -3.71
CA HIS A 128 -5.38 9.65 -4.79
C HIS A 128 -5.64 10.39 -6.12
N ARG A 129 -6.27 11.57 -6.07
CA ARG A 129 -6.54 12.44 -7.23
C ARG A 129 -5.26 13.09 -7.76
N ASP A 130 -4.37 13.55 -6.89
CA ASP A 130 -3.09 14.18 -7.22
C ASP A 130 -2.13 13.14 -7.79
N ILE A 131 -2.06 11.93 -7.21
CA ILE A 131 -1.37 10.78 -7.81
C ILE A 131 -1.96 10.47 -9.18
N LYS A 132 -3.28 10.38 -9.33
CA LYS A 132 -3.93 10.05 -10.60
C LYS A 132 -3.71 11.13 -11.67
N GLU A 133 -3.70 12.40 -11.27
CA GLU A 133 -3.42 13.55 -12.15
C GLU A 133 -1.94 13.62 -12.53
N MET A 134 -1.02 13.28 -11.61
CA MET A 134 0.40 13.11 -11.92
C MET A 134 0.63 11.91 -12.85
N GLU A 135 0.03 10.75 -12.56
CA GLU A 135 0.04 9.59 -13.46
C GLU A 135 -0.45 9.96 -14.86
N ARG A 136 -1.57 10.69 -14.98
CA ARG A 136 -2.07 11.18 -16.28
C ARG A 136 -1.07 12.09 -16.99
N ARG A 137 -0.38 12.97 -16.26
CA ARG A 137 0.64 13.89 -16.83
C ARG A 137 1.91 13.16 -17.26
N TYR A 138 2.26 12.05 -16.61
CA TYR A 138 3.46 11.25 -16.92
C TYR A 138 3.16 10.01 -17.80
N GLN A 139 1.90 9.66 -18.05
CA GLN A 139 1.46 8.52 -18.89
C GLN A 139 1.83 8.61 -20.38
N GLY A 140 2.59 9.63 -20.81
CA GLY A 140 3.29 9.62 -22.11
C GLY A 140 4.67 8.94 -22.08
N LYS A 141 5.17 8.55 -20.90
CA LYS A 141 6.47 7.87 -20.73
C LYS A 141 6.31 6.74 -19.71
N CYS A 142 5.68 5.64 -20.12
CA CYS A 142 5.89 4.38 -19.44
C CYS A 142 7.40 4.09 -19.48
N PHE A 143 8.06 4.14 -18.33
CA PHE A 143 9.33 3.43 -18.16
C PHE A 143 8.99 1.95 -18.09
N THR A 144 8.79 1.36 -19.26
CA THR A 144 9.20 -0.01 -19.51
C THR A 144 10.71 -0.02 -19.34
N GLU A 145 11.21 -0.67 -18.30
CA GLU A 145 12.44 -1.44 -18.43
C GLU A 145 12.46 -2.54 -17.36
N ILE A 146 12.97 -3.67 -17.84
CA ILE A 146 12.89 -5.06 -17.38
C ILE A 146 13.49 -5.26 -15.98
#